data_AF-Q22DS5-F1
#
_entry.id   AF-Q22DS5-F1
#
_cell.length_a   1.000
_cell.length_b   1.000
_cell.length_c   1.000
_cell.angle_alpha   90.00
_cell.angle_beta   90.00
_cell.angle_gamma   90.00
#
_symmetry.space_group_name_H-M   'P 1'
#
loop_
_entity.id
_entity.type
_entity.pdbx_description
1 polymer ?
#
loop_
_entity_poly.entity_id
_entity_poly.type
_entity_poly.pdbx_seq_one_letter_code
_entity_poly.pdbx_strand_id
1 'polypeptide(L)'
;MVILMLKFYQVQVEQQLKEYVLKRYNMYLGFASLSERMIITQQFQKITSITQTFGTLTQNLMDQKFNFDELVSWEDKQPERYSKGQVKPNFLIVNGYQLKDYCGLIKFCYQNQTCIDNYNDYSQQLYNFVDYVQYEKSQYSTWTYQMANDYDQLNNEQKQFIVKMDLQQVFGVSYIFNQQNDIIQATGIYLARQSDGIYYQILSYNQITIDSVLSQPQFGGPYSCQVNRNGSYSEYIYTNASQFYGFQYQDDSGETCGDINNPCSCPYHNMKRLTPIDWRCRPWYQQSDDIFYITFSQSYVDISSKTVCSTSTFKVVLSQNTTASIIDQINQQQDAVYATDIDLKHLLSRFALSEQSIDYSYLVSTNIDSKTTDFIPQVLAHPQMNFTQEQTILEVEFSDSMNKDFEIENYKNLTKFLMMTQQVKRDFKPISITDTEQITITKNSQEYLTIFTPIQICFGTLTEQFSIYIAYYAKAISLEKIDQEIQSYTFVQ
;
A
#
# COMPACT_ATOMS: atom_id res chain seq x y z
N MET A 1 0.21 -62.89 28.09
CA MET A 1 0.86 -61.91 28.97
C MET A 1 2.04 -61.21 28.28
N VAL A 2 3.01 -61.93 27.70
CA VAL A 2 4.15 -61.35 26.97
C VAL A 2 3.75 -60.50 25.74
N ILE A 3 2.79 -60.95 24.93
CA ILE A 3 2.26 -60.19 23.77
C ILE A 3 1.57 -58.89 24.20
N LEU A 4 0.90 -58.89 25.36
CA LEU A 4 0.25 -57.70 25.91
C LEU A 4 1.29 -56.69 26.42
N MET A 5 2.36 -57.16 27.09
CA MET A 5 3.46 -56.29 27.51
C MET A 5 4.22 -55.69 26.32
N LEU A 6 4.43 -56.45 25.25
CA LEU A 6 5.05 -55.95 24.02
C LEU A 6 4.18 -54.87 23.34
N LYS A 7 2.86 -55.07 23.29
CA LYS A 7 1.93 -54.04 22.79
C LYS A 7 1.94 -52.77 23.66
N PHE A 8 1.95 -52.90 24.98
CA PHE A 8 2.03 -51.74 25.88
C PHE A 8 3.36 -50.98 25.72
N TYR A 9 4.47 -51.70 25.59
CA TYR A 9 5.78 -51.10 25.35
C TYR A 9 5.82 -50.37 24.00
N GLN A 10 5.27 -50.96 22.95
CA GLN A 10 5.21 -50.36 21.62
C GLN A 10 4.36 -49.07 21.60
N VAL A 11 3.21 -49.07 22.28
CA VAL A 11 2.37 -47.87 22.44
C VAL A 11 3.11 -46.76 23.19
N GLN A 12 3.86 -47.11 24.24
CA GLN A 12 4.61 -46.13 25.03
C GLN A 12 5.79 -45.53 24.24
N VAL A 13 6.50 -46.33 23.45
CA VAL A 13 7.58 -45.86 22.55
C VAL A 13 7.02 -44.99 21.44
N GLU A 14 5.89 -45.36 20.84
CA GLU A 14 5.21 -44.55 19.83
C GLU A 14 4.78 -43.19 20.39
N GLN A 15 4.26 -43.16 21.62
CA GLN A 15 3.87 -41.92 22.29
C GLN A 15 5.08 -41.02 22.61
N GLN A 16 6.19 -41.58 23.08
CA GLN A 16 7.44 -40.82 23.30
C GLN A 16 8.02 -40.28 22.00
N LEU A 17 7.95 -41.05 20.91
CA LEU A 17 8.38 -40.60 19.58
C LEU A 17 7.49 -39.47 19.08
N LYS A 18 6.15 -39.58 19.23
CA LYS A 18 5.20 -38.51 18.91
C LYS A 18 5.53 -37.22 19.65
N GLU A 19 5.74 -37.30 20.96
CA GLU A 19 6.11 -36.14 21.78
C GLU A 19 7.44 -35.52 21.33
N TYR A 20 8.44 -36.35 21.02
CA TYR A 20 9.75 -35.88 20.56
C TYR A 20 9.66 -35.18 19.19
N VAL A 21 8.98 -35.80 18.22
CA VAL A 21 8.81 -35.26 16.86
C VAL A 21 8.01 -33.95 16.91
N LEU A 22 6.89 -33.92 17.64
CA LEU A 22 6.09 -32.71 17.84
C LEU A 22 6.91 -31.58 18.49
N LYS A 23 7.71 -31.90 19.51
CA LYS A 23 8.61 -30.93 20.14
C LYS A 23 9.63 -30.36 19.14
N ARG A 24 10.15 -31.19 18.23
CA ARG A 24 11.10 -30.76 17.20
C ARG A 24 10.43 -29.85 16.17
N TYR A 25 9.20 -30.15 15.76
CA TYR A 25 8.41 -29.29 14.89
C TYR A 25 8.06 -27.96 15.54
N ASN A 26 7.68 -27.95 16.82
CA ASN A 26 7.48 -26.73 17.60
C ASN A 26 8.75 -25.86 17.62
N MET A 27 9.93 -26.46 17.85
CA MET A 27 11.20 -25.72 17.80
C MET A 27 11.51 -25.18 16.40
N TYR A 28 11.27 -25.99 15.36
CA TYR A 28 11.46 -25.56 13.97
C TYR A 28 10.55 -24.39 13.62
N LEU A 29 9.24 -24.49 13.91
CA LEU A 29 8.29 -23.41 13.67
C LEU A 29 8.67 -22.15 14.44
N GLY A 30 9.05 -22.28 15.72
CA GLY A 30 9.48 -21.15 16.53
C GLY A 30 10.70 -20.44 15.95
N PHE A 31 11.73 -21.21 15.54
CA PHE A 31 12.93 -20.66 14.94
C PHE A 31 12.67 -20.02 13.55
N ALA A 32 11.97 -20.75 12.67
CA ALA A 32 11.65 -20.27 11.33
C ALA A 32 10.76 -19.01 11.38
N SER A 33 9.76 -19.02 12.26
CA SER A 33 8.87 -17.87 12.46
C SER A 33 9.61 -16.65 13.00
N LEU A 34 10.52 -16.84 13.96
CA LEU A 34 11.37 -15.76 14.47
C LEU A 34 12.26 -15.15 13.38
N SER A 35 12.91 -16.00 12.59
CA SER A 35 13.81 -15.58 11.51
C SER A 35 13.05 -14.77 10.45
N GLU A 36 11.93 -15.29 9.95
CA GLU A 36 11.11 -14.59 8.94
C GLU A 36 10.51 -13.30 9.50
N ARG A 37 10.01 -13.32 10.74
CA ARG A 37 9.55 -12.11 11.42
C ARG A 37 10.61 -11.02 11.43
N MET A 38 11.85 -11.33 11.82
CA MET A 38 12.91 -10.33 11.88
C MET A 38 13.16 -9.67 10.52
N ILE A 39 13.18 -10.48 9.45
CA ILE A 39 13.37 -9.99 8.08
C ILE A 39 12.19 -9.08 7.68
N ILE A 40 10.95 -9.55 7.87
CA ILE A 40 9.73 -8.81 7.51
C ILE A 40 9.63 -7.51 8.32
N THR A 41 9.86 -7.56 9.63
CA THR A 41 9.87 -6.39 10.52
C THR A 41 10.89 -5.35 10.08
N GLN A 42 12.11 -5.75 9.73
CA GLN A 42 13.13 -4.82 9.23
C GLN A 42 12.69 -4.10 7.95
N GLN A 43 11.99 -4.80 7.06
CA GLN A 43 11.51 -4.26 5.80
C GLN A 43 10.36 -3.27 6.00
N PHE A 44 9.39 -3.61 6.85
CA PHE A 44 8.36 -2.66 7.27
C PHE A 44 8.94 -1.45 8.00
N GLN A 45 9.93 -1.65 8.88
CA GLN A 45 10.62 -0.56 9.57
C GLN A 45 11.36 0.36 8.59
N LYS A 46 11.94 -0.18 7.51
CA LYS A 46 12.57 0.61 6.43
C LYS A 46 11.53 1.52 5.76
N ILE A 47 10.36 0.97 5.39
CA ILE A 47 9.25 1.76 4.84
C ILE A 47 8.81 2.84 5.85
N THR A 48 8.55 2.47 7.11
CA THR A 48 8.17 3.42 8.16
C THR A 48 9.16 4.57 8.31
N SER A 49 10.46 4.27 8.30
CA SER A 49 11.52 5.27 8.45
C SER A 49 11.53 6.27 7.29
N ILE A 50 11.25 5.80 6.08
CA ILE A 50 11.21 6.62 4.87
C ILE A 50 9.94 7.45 4.81
N THR A 51 8.79 6.83 5.12
CA THR A 51 7.51 7.54 5.28
C THR A 51 7.62 8.66 6.30
N GLN A 52 8.28 8.40 7.45
CA GLN A 52 8.53 9.42 8.46
C GLN A 52 9.42 10.56 7.95
N THR A 53 10.53 10.21 7.30
CA THR A 53 11.54 11.18 6.86
C THR A 53 10.95 12.12 5.82
N PHE A 54 10.25 11.58 4.82
CA PHE A 54 9.60 12.38 3.79
C PHE A 54 8.34 13.09 4.28
N GLY A 55 7.55 12.47 5.17
CA GLY A 55 6.45 13.14 5.83
C GLY A 55 6.91 14.36 6.65
N THR A 56 8.02 14.23 7.38
CA THR A 56 8.65 15.35 8.10
C THR A 56 9.17 16.42 7.13
N LEU A 57 9.78 16.02 6.01
CA LEU A 57 10.20 16.97 4.97
C LEU A 57 8.99 17.71 4.38
N THR A 58 7.92 17.00 4.05
CA THR A 58 6.64 17.55 3.58
C THR A 58 6.11 18.60 4.56
N GLN A 59 6.04 18.24 5.84
CA GLN A 59 5.61 19.14 6.91
C GLN A 59 6.46 20.42 6.94
N ASN A 60 7.80 20.31 6.88
CA ASN A 60 8.68 21.48 6.86
C ASN A 60 8.54 22.34 5.60
N LEU A 61 8.29 21.74 4.43
CA LEU A 61 8.13 22.45 3.15
C LEU A 61 6.78 23.17 3.05
N MET A 62 5.75 22.58 3.68
CA MET A 62 4.43 23.22 3.81
C MET A 62 4.42 24.29 4.90
N ASP A 63 5.21 24.11 5.96
CA ASP A 63 5.41 25.12 7.00
C ASP A 63 6.21 26.32 6.45
N GLN A 64 6.01 27.51 7.02
CA GLN A 64 6.66 28.75 6.56
C GLN A 64 8.17 28.78 6.83
N LYS A 65 8.72 27.73 7.41
CA LYS A 65 10.15 27.58 7.71
C LYS A 65 11.04 27.69 6.46
N PHE A 66 10.52 27.27 5.31
CA PHE A 66 11.18 27.48 4.01
C PHE A 66 10.25 28.26 3.09
N ASN A 67 10.54 29.53 2.87
CA ASN A 67 9.75 30.34 1.95
C ASN A 67 10.00 29.87 0.50
N PHE A 68 9.00 30.03 -0.37
CA PHE A 68 9.12 29.71 -1.79
C PHE A 68 10.35 30.39 -2.42
N ASP A 69 10.60 31.64 -2.06
CA ASP A 69 11.73 32.43 -2.56
C ASP A 69 13.11 31.93 -2.13
N GLU A 70 13.18 31.14 -1.05
CA GLU A 70 14.41 30.53 -0.53
C GLU A 70 14.70 29.18 -1.20
N LEU A 71 13.65 28.48 -1.64
CA LEU A 71 13.73 27.17 -2.27
C LEU A 71 13.96 27.25 -3.78
N VAL A 72 13.46 28.30 -4.43
CA VAL A 72 13.46 28.44 -5.90
C VAL A 72 14.44 29.53 -6.35
N SER A 73 15.31 29.21 -7.31
CA SER A 73 16.33 30.12 -7.85
C SER A 73 15.72 31.26 -8.67
N TRP A 74 16.45 32.38 -8.82
CA TRP A 74 15.96 33.66 -9.38
C TRP A 74 15.38 33.59 -10.81
N GLU A 75 15.76 32.60 -11.64
CA GLU A 75 15.23 32.43 -13.00
C GLU A 75 13.90 31.66 -13.07
N ASP A 76 13.57 30.89 -12.03
CA ASP A 76 12.39 30.01 -11.91
C ASP A 76 11.28 30.62 -11.04
N LYS A 77 11.44 31.87 -10.59
CA LYS A 77 10.53 32.57 -9.65
C LYS A 77 9.20 33.04 -10.24
N GLN A 78 8.98 32.85 -11.53
CA GLN A 78 7.73 33.26 -12.20
C GLN A 78 6.82 32.03 -12.32
N PRO A 79 5.77 31.88 -11.49
CA PRO A 79 4.80 30.79 -11.61
C PRO A 79 4.11 30.78 -12.98
N GLU A 80 4.21 31.84 -13.78
CA GLU A 80 3.61 31.98 -15.10
C GLU A 80 4.50 31.50 -16.27
N ARG A 81 5.78 31.13 -16.04
CA ARG A 81 6.72 30.73 -17.11
C ARG A 81 6.46 29.33 -17.71
N TYR A 82 5.34 28.71 -17.39
CA TYR A 82 4.99 27.35 -17.80
C TYR A 82 4.10 27.42 -19.04
N SER A 83 4.71 27.35 -20.22
CA SER A 83 3.95 27.55 -21.45
C SER A 83 3.40 26.24 -22.00
N LYS A 84 2.15 26.31 -22.49
CA LYS A 84 1.60 25.40 -23.50
C LYS A 84 2.58 25.28 -24.68
N GLY A 85 3.32 24.19 -24.69
CA GLY A 85 3.72 23.53 -25.91
C GLY A 85 5.02 23.92 -26.59
N GLN A 86 5.89 24.82 -26.10
CA GLN A 86 7.22 25.01 -26.71
C GLN A 86 8.31 25.42 -25.70
N VAL A 87 9.43 24.67 -25.76
CA VAL A 87 10.78 24.91 -25.18
C VAL A 87 10.84 24.99 -23.64
N LYS A 88 11.35 23.92 -23.01
CA LYS A 88 11.66 23.84 -21.56
C LYS A 88 12.46 25.06 -21.12
N PRO A 89 12.14 25.59 -19.93
CA PRO A 89 13.12 25.50 -18.87
C PRO A 89 12.48 25.00 -17.57
N ASN A 90 13.05 23.92 -17.04
CA ASN A 90 12.95 23.49 -15.64
C ASN A 90 11.61 23.01 -15.06
N PHE A 91 10.85 22.06 -15.63
CA PHE A 91 9.86 21.34 -14.79
C PHE A 91 9.82 19.85 -15.07
N LEU A 92 10.33 19.13 -14.08
CA LEU A 92 10.17 17.71 -13.86
C LEU A 92 8.78 17.43 -13.26
N ILE A 93 7.72 18.13 -13.73
CA ILE A 93 6.35 18.03 -13.21
C ILE A 93 5.36 18.00 -14.37
N VAL A 94 4.40 17.08 -14.37
CA VAL A 94 3.34 16.97 -15.38
C VAL A 94 1.95 16.88 -14.75
N ASN A 95 0.90 17.23 -15.49
CA ASN A 95 -0.47 16.99 -15.06
C ASN A 95 -0.91 15.56 -15.44
N GLY A 96 -1.45 14.80 -14.49
CA GLY A 96 -1.92 13.42 -14.72
C GLY A 96 -3.10 13.29 -15.69
N TYR A 97 -3.79 14.39 -16.00
CA TYR A 97 -4.91 14.46 -16.95
C TYR A 97 -4.55 15.03 -18.32
N GLN A 98 -3.30 15.43 -18.56
CA GLN A 98 -2.85 15.95 -19.86
C GLN A 98 -1.96 14.93 -20.60
N LEU A 99 -2.52 14.25 -21.60
CA LEU A 99 -1.79 13.25 -22.39
C LEU A 99 -0.55 13.81 -23.08
N LYS A 100 -0.60 15.06 -23.56
CA LYS A 100 0.48 15.64 -24.37
C LYS A 100 1.81 15.75 -23.60
N ASP A 101 1.73 16.09 -22.32
CA ASP A 101 2.91 16.23 -21.45
C ASP A 101 3.56 14.88 -21.18
N TYR A 102 2.73 13.83 -21.16
CA TYR A 102 3.14 12.47 -20.93
C TYR A 102 3.68 11.77 -22.19
N CYS A 103 2.87 11.75 -23.25
CA CYS A 103 3.10 11.00 -24.48
C CYS A 103 4.23 11.57 -25.35
N GLY A 104 4.69 12.80 -25.09
CA GLY A 104 5.79 13.41 -25.83
C GLY A 104 7.10 12.61 -25.76
N LEU A 105 7.32 11.85 -24.67
CA LEU A 105 8.54 11.08 -24.43
C LEU A 105 8.68 9.86 -25.36
N ILE A 106 7.59 9.35 -25.94
CA ILE A 106 7.64 8.21 -26.89
C ILE A 106 8.57 8.48 -28.08
N LYS A 107 8.83 9.75 -28.40
CA LYS A 107 9.74 10.18 -29.46
C LYS A 107 11.18 9.68 -29.23
N PHE A 108 11.57 9.44 -27.98
CA PHE A 108 12.89 8.88 -27.63
C PHE A 108 13.01 7.38 -27.94
N CYS A 109 11.90 6.66 -28.20
CA CYS A 109 11.96 5.29 -28.68
C CYS A 109 12.37 5.17 -30.15
N TYR A 110 12.32 6.27 -30.94
CA TYR A 110 12.59 6.26 -32.38
C TYR A 110 11.81 5.14 -33.12
N GLN A 111 12.52 4.19 -33.74
CA GLN A 111 11.96 3.03 -34.45
C GLN A 111 12.09 1.73 -33.63
N ASN A 112 12.49 1.79 -32.36
CA ASN A 112 12.67 0.60 -31.52
C ASN A 112 11.30 0.09 -31.06
N GLN A 113 10.82 -0.98 -31.69
CA GLN A 113 9.51 -1.56 -31.39
C GLN A 113 9.41 -2.07 -29.94
N THR A 114 10.47 -2.66 -29.38
CA THR A 114 10.48 -3.10 -27.98
C THR A 114 10.31 -1.92 -27.01
N CYS A 115 10.98 -0.79 -27.28
CA CYS A 115 10.80 0.43 -26.49
C CYS A 115 9.36 0.96 -26.61
N ILE A 116 8.81 0.98 -27.83
CA ILE A 116 7.43 1.42 -28.07
C ILE A 116 6.43 0.51 -27.35
N ASP A 117 6.62 -0.81 -27.40
CA ASP A 117 5.75 -1.78 -26.73
C ASP A 117 5.82 -1.64 -25.21
N ASN A 118 7.03 -1.52 -24.64
CA ASN A 118 7.22 -1.27 -23.20
C ASN A 118 6.62 0.08 -22.77
N TYR A 119 6.78 1.12 -23.60
CA TYR A 119 6.20 2.42 -23.33
C TYR A 119 4.67 2.40 -23.46
N ASN A 120 4.08 1.54 -24.28
CA ASN A 120 2.62 1.44 -24.40
C ASN A 120 1.99 0.55 -23.32
N ASP A 121 2.75 -0.37 -22.73
CA ASP A 121 2.29 -1.18 -21.60
C ASP A 121 2.39 -0.38 -20.29
N TYR A 122 1.23 0.07 -19.82
CA TYR A 122 1.11 0.83 -18.58
C TYR A 122 1.79 0.19 -17.37
N SER A 123 1.70 -1.14 -17.25
CA SER A 123 2.26 -1.88 -16.13
C SER A 123 3.79 -1.93 -16.18
N GLN A 124 4.36 -1.95 -17.39
CA GLN A 124 5.82 -1.94 -17.62
C GLN A 124 6.43 -0.57 -17.36
N GLN A 125 5.64 0.49 -17.50
CA GLN A 125 6.09 1.85 -17.22
C GLN A 125 6.34 2.15 -15.72
N LEU A 126 5.99 1.23 -14.82
CA LEU A 126 6.35 1.31 -13.40
C LEU A 126 7.80 0.82 -13.16
N TYR A 127 8.41 0.12 -14.13
CA TYR A 127 9.77 -0.39 -14.05
C TYR A 127 10.75 0.58 -14.73
N ASN A 128 11.27 1.50 -13.93
CA ASN A 128 12.08 2.63 -14.40
C ASN A 128 13.48 2.27 -14.98
N PHE A 129 13.89 1.00 -14.96
CA PHE A 129 15.20 0.52 -15.43
C PHE A 129 15.16 -0.23 -16.77
N VAL A 130 13.99 -0.33 -17.40
CA VAL A 130 13.81 -1.16 -18.60
C VAL A 130 14.52 -0.55 -19.83
N ASP A 131 14.40 0.77 -20.02
CA ASP A 131 15.03 1.47 -21.12
C ASP A 131 15.26 2.97 -20.82
N TYR A 132 15.93 3.65 -21.76
CA TYR A 132 16.24 5.08 -21.66
C TYR A 132 14.99 5.97 -21.56
N VAL A 133 13.87 5.58 -22.18
CA VAL A 133 12.63 6.36 -22.15
C VAL A 133 11.98 6.27 -20.78
N GLN A 134 12.00 5.10 -20.15
CA GLN A 134 11.57 4.95 -18.76
C GLN A 134 12.47 5.72 -17.78
N TYR A 135 13.79 5.76 -18.03
CA TYR A 135 14.69 6.61 -17.26
C TYR A 135 14.33 8.10 -17.39
N GLU A 136 14.15 8.62 -18.61
CA GLU A 136 13.75 10.02 -18.81
C GLU A 136 12.38 10.33 -18.19
N LYS A 137 11.43 9.40 -18.29
CA LYS A 137 10.12 9.51 -17.66
C LYS A 137 10.23 9.60 -16.13
N SER A 138 11.10 8.81 -15.51
CA SER A 138 11.29 8.82 -14.07
C SER A 138 11.82 10.15 -13.51
N GLN A 139 12.36 11.00 -14.38
CA GLN A 139 12.74 12.35 -14.03
C GLN A 139 11.51 13.24 -13.80
N TYR A 140 10.29 12.83 -14.11
CA TYR A 140 9.09 13.65 -13.92
C TYR A 140 8.25 13.17 -12.73
N SER A 141 7.70 14.13 -12.00
CA SER A 141 6.65 13.99 -10.99
C SER A 141 5.31 14.36 -11.62
N THR A 142 4.22 14.04 -10.92
CA THR A 142 2.86 14.29 -11.40
C THR A 142 2.04 15.00 -10.35
N TRP A 143 1.18 15.92 -10.79
CA TRP A 143 0.09 16.42 -9.96
C TRP A 143 -1.28 16.15 -10.60
N THR A 144 -2.30 16.08 -9.75
CA THR A 144 -3.70 16.08 -10.19
C THR A 144 -4.54 16.93 -9.24
N TYR A 145 -5.63 17.48 -9.78
CA TYR A 145 -6.61 18.25 -9.02
C TYR A 145 -7.99 18.05 -9.62
N GLN A 146 -8.98 17.77 -8.78
CA GLN A 146 -10.33 17.42 -9.19
C GLN A 146 -11.16 18.60 -9.71
N MET A 147 -10.70 19.84 -9.54
CA MET A 147 -11.41 21.03 -10.02
C MET A 147 -10.77 21.66 -11.25
N ALA A 148 -9.51 21.35 -11.56
CA ALA A 148 -8.79 21.90 -12.71
C ALA A 148 -7.77 20.90 -13.26
N ASN A 149 -7.69 20.82 -14.57
CA ASN A 149 -6.75 19.98 -15.30
C ASN A 149 -5.75 20.80 -16.14
N ASP A 150 -5.70 22.12 -15.95
CA ASP A 150 -4.75 23.02 -16.59
C ASP A 150 -3.98 23.81 -15.53
N TYR A 151 -2.67 23.93 -15.70
CA TYR A 151 -1.79 24.59 -14.73
C TYR A 151 -2.14 26.08 -14.57
N ASP A 152 -2.56 26.72 -15.66
CA ASP A 152 -2.96 28.14 -15.66
C ASP A 152 -4.22 28.43 -14.84
N GLN A 153 -5.02 27.39 -14.57
CA GLN A 153 -6.23 27.51 -13.74
C GLN A 153 -5.93 27.41 -12.24
N LEU A 154 -4.71 26.99 -11.86
CA LEU A 154 -4.29 26.95 -10.47
C LEU A 154 -3.99 28.36 -9.96
N ASN A 155 -4.37 28.62 -8.72
CA ASN A 155 -3.97 29.85 -8.04
C ASN A 155 -2.48 29.79 -7.63
N ASN A 156 -1.92 30.93 -7.23
CA ASN A 156 -0.49 31.02 -6.89
C ASN A 156 -0.09 30.11 -5.71
N GLU A 157 -0.94 29.96 -4.70
CA GLU A 157 -0.65 29.09 -3.55
C GLU A 157 -0.57 27.62 -3.97
N GLN A 158 -1.49 27.18 -4.83
CA GLN A 158 -1.50 25.83 -5.42
C GLN A 158 -0.24 25.56 -6.24
N LYS A 159 0.15 26.51 -7.10
CA LYS A 159 1.36 26.43 -7.90
C LYS A 159 2.61 26.34 -7.02
N GLN A 160 2.72 27.22 -6.02
CA GLN A 160 3.84 27.23 -5.08
C GLN A 160 3.92 25.92 -4.29
N PHE A 161 2.79 25.39 -3.85
CA PHE A 161 2.73 24.11 -3.15
C PHE A 161 3.31 22.98 -4.01
N ILE A 162 2.84 22.81 -5.26
CA ILE A 162 3.32 21.77 -6.18
C ILE A 162 4.83 21.89 -6.39
N VAL A 163 5.33 23.11 -6.65
CA VAL A 163 6.76 23.35 -6.88
C VAL A 163 7.61 23.06 -5.65
N LYS A 164 7.16 23.45 -4.44
CA LYS A 164 7.88 23.13 -3.21
C LYS A 164 7.94 21.63 -2.97
N MET A 165 6.83 20.91 -3.21
CA MET A 165 6.78 19.46 -3.05
C MET A 165 7.71 18.75 -4.03
N ASP A 166 8.01 19.37 -5.17
CA ASP A 166 8.91 18.78 -6.17
C ASP A 166 10.35 18.57 -5.68
N LEU A 167 10.76 19.26 -4.62
CA LEU A 167 12.04 18.97 -3.96
C LEU A 167 12.12 17.53 -3.44
N GLN A 168 10.99 16.93 -3.06
CA GLN A 168 10.94 15.55 -2.59
C GLN A 168 11.32 14.55 -3.68
N GLN A 169 11.10 14.92 -4.95
CA GLN A 169 11.30 14.04 -6.08
C GLN A 169 12.73 13.49 -6.16
N VAL A 170 13.72 14.39 -6.01
CA VAL A 170 15.16 14.06 -6.09
C VAL A 170 15.52 12.91 -5.13
N PHE A 171 14.97 12.97 -3.92
CA PHE A 171 15.22 11.99 -2.88
C PHE A 171 14.34 10.74 -3.03
N GLY A 172 13.06 10.90 -3.37
CA GLY A 172 12.10 9.81 -3.47
C GLY A 172 12.40 8.87 -4.65
N VAL A 173 12.73 9.41 -5.82
CA VAL A 173 13.15 8.59 -6.99
C VAL A 173 14.41 7.81 -6.65
N SER A 174 15.40 8.47 -6.03
CA SER A 174 16.63 7.82 -5.59
C SER A 174 16.35 6.68 -4.60
N TYR A 175 15.40 6.85 -3.70
CA TYR A 175 15.01 5.78 -2.77
C TYR A 175 14.41 4.59 -3.52
N ILE A 176 13.37 4.81 -4.33
CA ILE A 176 12.69 3.75 -5.11
C ILE A 176 13.70 2.97 -5.96
N PHE A 177 14.69 3.65 -6.54
CA PHE A 177 15.72 3.03 -7.37
C PHE A 177 16.67 2.12 -6.62
N ASN A 178 16.86 2.34 -5.32
CA ASN A 178 17.79 1.58 -4.49
C ASN A 178 17.12 0.43 -3.70
N GLN A 179 15.93 -0.02 -4.12
CA GLN A 179 15.16 -1.09 -3.46
C GLN A 179 15.31 -2.47 -4.11
N GLN A 180 16.22 -2.67 -5.06
CA GLN A 180 16.34 -3.90 -5.87
C GLN A 180 16.46 -5.20 -5.05
N ASN A 181 16.99 -5.14 -3.83
CA ASN A 181 17.16 -6.30 -2.94
C ASN A 181 16.13 -6.36 -1.79
N ASP A 182 15.17 -5.43 -1.76
CA ASP A 182 14.12 -5.42 -0.75
C ASP A 182 12.99 -6.40 -1.12
N ILE A 183 12.46 -7.10 -0.12
CA ILE A 183 11.32 -8.02 -0.27
C ILE A 183 9.97 -7.31 -0.14
N ILE A 184 9.96 -6.11 0.45
CA ILE A 184 8.82 -5.19 0.47
C ILE A 184 9.34 -3.88 -0.14
N GLN A 185 8.81 -3.52 -1.29
CA GLN A 185 9.28 -2.36 -2.06
C GLN A 185 8.27 -1.23 -1.99
N ALA A 186 8.74 0.02 -2.15
CA ALA A 186 7.87 1.17 -2.28
C ALA A 186 7.58 1.40 -3.77
N THR A 187 6.32 1.35 -4.17
CA THR A 187 5.92 1.50 -5.59
C THR A 187 5.29 2.84 -5.91
N GLY A 188 4.83 3.55 -4.88
CA GLY A 188 4.26 4.88 -5.02
C GLY A 188 4.69 5.74 -3.84
N ILE A 189 5.06 6.99 -4.12
CA ILE A 189 5.28 8.01 -3.12
C ILE A 189 4.50 9.25 -3.54
N TYR A 190 3.59 9.70 -2.68
CA TYR A 190 2.69 10.80 -3.00
C TYR A 190 2.14 11.45 -1.74
N LEU A 191 1.44 12.55 -1.93
CA LEU A 191 0.75 13.26 -0.87
C LEU A 191 -0.50 13.96 -1.40
N ALA A 192 -1.52 14.10 -0.57
CA ALA A 192 -2.71 14.89 -0.87
C ALA A 192 -2.93 15.98 0.18
N ARG A 193 -3.29 17.17 -0.28
CA ARG A 193 -3.52 18.35 0.57
C ARG A 193 -4.97 18.45 1.02
N GLN A 194 -5.22 18.77 2.28
CA GLN A 194 -6.57 18.83 2.83
C GLN A 194 -7.41 19.99 2.26
N SER A 195 -6.81 21.17 2.14
CA SER A 195 -7.52 22.41 1.79
C SER A 195 -8.22 22.36 0.43
N ASP A 196 -7.61 21.70 -0.55
CA ASP A 196 -8.15 21.62 -1.90
C ASP A 196 -8.14 20.21 -2.51
N GLY A 197 -7.37 19.26 -1.99
CA GLY A 197 -7.27 17.92 -2.58
C GLY A 197 -6.26 17.81 -3.71
N ILE A 198 -5.37 18.80 -3.89
CA ILE A 198 -4.24 18.63 -4.81
C ILE A 198 -3.43 17.42 -4.36
N TYR A 199 -3.23 16.51 -5.31
CA TYR A 199 -2.41 15.34 -5.17
C TYR A 199 -1.11 15.53 -5.93
N TYR A 200 0.00 15.28 -5.27
CA TYR A 200 1.35 15.31 -5.83
C TYR A 200 1.98 13.92 -5.68
N GLN A 201 2.58 13.42 -6.74
CA GLN A 201 3.23 12.12 -6.80
C GLN A 201 4.64 12.28 -7.36
N ILE A 202 5.62 11.69 -6.69
CA ILE A 202 7.04 11.78 -7.07
C ILE A 202 7.33 11.17 -8.44
N LEU A 203 6.57 10.15 -8.82
CA LEU A 203 6.70 9.47 -10.11
C LEU A 203 5.70 9.99 -11.14
N SER A 204 6.13 10.01 -12.40
CA SER A 204 5.28 10.38 -13.51
C SER A 204 4.20 9.32 -13.75
N TYR A 205 2.96 9.75 -13.63
CA TYR A 205 1.78 8.94 -13.79
C TYR A 205 0.78 9.61 -14.74
N ASN A 206 0.14 8.82 -15.60
CA ASN A 206 -0.90 9.32 -16.48
C ASN A 206 -2.26 8.75 -16.08
N GLN A 207 -2.94 9.49 -15.19
CA GLN A 207 -4.23 9.09 -14.66
C GLN A 207 -5.29 8.96 -15.75
N ILE A 208 -5.26 9.82 -16.77
CA ILE A 208 -6.32 9.84 -17.79
C ILE A 208 -6.34 8.58 -18.67
N THR A 209 -5.20 7.93 -18.91
CA THR A 209 -5.15 6.66 -19.67
C THR A 209 -5.74 5.46 -18.95
N ILE A 210 -5.71 5.45 -17.61
CA ILE A 210 -6.14 4.29 -16.80
C ILE A 210 -7.46 4.53 -16.06
N ASP A 211 -8.05 5.72 -16.24
CA ASP A 211 -9.36 6.09 -15.73
C ASP A 211 -10.45 5.56 -16.68
N SER A 212 -11.16 4.51 -16.24
CA SER A 212 -12.22 3.86 -17.02
C SER A 212 -13.44 4.75 -17.25
N VAL A 213 -13.68 5.71 -16.35
CA VAL A 213 -14.80 6.64 -16.43
C VAL A 213 -14.50 7.71 -17.48
N LEU A 214 -13.32 8.32 -17.39
CA LEU A 214 -12.89 9.34 -18.34
C LEU A 214 -12.62 8.78 -19.73
N SER A 215 -12.24 7.50 -19.85
CA SER A 215 -11.98 6.84 -21.14
C SER A 215 -13.20 6.71 -22.05
N GLN A 216 -14.41 7.05 -21.59
CA GLN A 216 -15.61 7.02 -22.42
C GLN A 216 -15.61 8.14 -23.48
N PRO A 217 -16.19 7.90 -24.68
CA PRO A 217 -16.23 8.90 -25.77
C PRO A 217 -16.84 10.24 -25.38
N GLN A 218 -17.82 10.25 -24.46
CA GLN A 218 -18.46 11.47 -23.96
C GLN A 218 -17.52 12.44 -23.23
N PHE A 219 -16.33 11.99 -22.85
CA PHE A 219 -15.32 12.79 -22.16
C PHE A 219 -14.12 13.11 -23.06
N GLY A 220 -14.05 12.56 -24.27
CA GLY A 220 -12.91 12.70 -25.20
C GLY A 220 -12.04 11.45 -25.35
N GLY A 221 -12.38 10.35 -24.66
CA GLY A 221 -11.68 9.08 -24.78
C GLY A 221 -12.02 8.29 -26.06
N PRO A 222 -11.37 7.14 -26.30
CA PRO A 222 -10.31 6.55 -25.46
C PRO A 222 -9.00 7.35 -25.55
N TYR A 223 -8.26 7.34 -24.45
CA TYR A 223 -6.97 8.02 -24.32
C TYR A 223 -5.83 7.05 -24.59
N SER A 224 -4.92 7.43 -25.47
CA SER A 224 -3.71 6.66 -25.75
C SER A 224 -2.62 7.60 -26.27
N CYS A 225 -1.37 7.13 -26.24
CA CYS A 225 -0.25 7.85 -26.86
C CYS A 225 -0.21 7.72 -28.39
N GLN A 226 -1.34 7.45 -29.04
CA GLN A 226 -1.50 7.52 -30.48
C GLN A 226 -2.01 8.91 -30.88
N VAL A 227 -1.31 9.54 -31.81
CA VAL A 227 -1.79 10.80 -32.39
C VAL A 227 -2.96 10.55 -33.33
N ASN A 228 -3.97 11.42 -33.26
CA ASN A 228 -5.10 11.40 -34.18
C ASN A 228 -4.67 11.85 -35.59
N ARG A 229 -5.61 11.85 -36.55
CA ARG A 229 -5.37 12.25 -37.94
C ARG A 229 -4.86 13.69 -38.12
N ASN A 230 -5.06 14.55 -37.12
CA ASN A 230 -4.60 15.94 -37.11
C ASN A 230 -3.22 16.10 -36.44
N GLY A 231 -2.61 15.00 -36.01
CA GLY A 231 -1.30 15.00 -35.36
C GLY A 231 -1.32 15.41 -33.88
N SER A 232 -2.49 15.45 -33.23
CA SER A 232 -2.62 15.74 -31.79
C SER A 232 -3.05 14.50 -31.00
N TYR A 233 -2.73 14.46 -29.70
CA TYR A 233 -3.29 13.45 -28.80
C TYR A 233 -4.76 13.77 -28.50
N SER A 234 -5.54 12.78 -28.10
CA SER A 234 -6.88 13.01 -27.53
C SER A 234 -6.76 13.85 -26.26
N GLU A 235 -7.77 14.69 -25.99
CA GLU A 235 -7.78 15.57 -24.82
C GLU A 235 -9.14 15.47 -24.14
N TYR A 236 -9.14 15.63 -22.81
CA TYR A 236 -10.37 15.72 -22.04
C TYR A 236 -11.17 16.95 -22.49
N ILE A 237 -12.44 16.76 -22.85
CA ILE A 237 -13.21 17.79 -23.56
C ILE A 237 -13.74 18.90 -22.65
N TYR A 238 -13.73 18.68 -21.34
CA TYR A 238 -14.27 19.64 -20.38
C TYR A 238 -13.14 20.40 -19.66
N THR A 239 -13.38 21.67 -19.42
CA THR A 239 -12.49 22.59 -18.69
C THR A 239 -13.17 23.14 -17.43
N ASN A 240 -14.46 22.84 -17.22
CA ASN A 240 -15.21 23.26 -16.03
C ASN A 240 -16.32 22.25 -15.69
N ALA A 241 -16.49 21.93 -14.40
CA ALA A 241 -17.53 21.02 -13.90
C ALA A 241 -18.97 21.48 -14.20
N SER A 242 -19.19 22.76 -14.56
CA SER A 242 -20.50 23.27 -14.98
C SER A 242 -20.91 22.85 -16.39
N GLN A 243 -19.97 22.36 -17.21
CA GLN A 243 -20.24 21.91 -18.59
C GLN A 243 -20.97 20.56 -18.63
N PHE A 244 -21.04 19.86 -17.50
CA PHE A 244 -21.81 18.64 -17.29
C PHE A 244 -22.33 18.60 -15.84
N TYR A 245 -22.76 17.43 -15.36
CA TYR A 245 -23.22 17.29 -13.96
C TYR A 245 -22.07 17.30 -12.94
N GLY A 246 -20.82 17.19 -13.39
CA GLY A 246 -19.63 17.40 -12.56
C GLY A 246 -19.36 16.30 -11.54
N PHE A 247 -19.50 15.01 -11.88
CA PHE A 247 -19.27 13.85 -10.98
C PHE A 247 -19.83 14.00 -9.56
N GLN A 248 -20.89 14.81 -9.41
CA GLN A 248 -21.51 15.10 -8.14
C GLN A 248 -22.35 13.88 -7.75
N TYR A 249 -22.18 13.44 -6.50
CA TYR A 249 -22.78 12.22 -5.96
C TYR A 249 -22.33 10.92 -6.67
N GLN A 250 -21.17 10.96 -7.32
CA GLN A 250 -20.55 9.78 -7.91
C GLN A 250 -19.25 9.48 -7.20
N ASP A 251 -18.98 8.19 -6.98
CA ASP A 251 -17.73 7.73 -6.42
C ASP A 251 -16.59 7.74 -7.48
N ASP A 252 -15.40 7.26 -7.08
CA ASP A 252 -14.22 7.22 -7.95
C ASP A 252 -14.40 6.29 -9.16
N SER A 253 -15.38 5.38 -9.14
CA SER A 253 -15.73 4.47 -10.24
C SER A 253 -16.81 5.04 -11.17
N GLY A 254 -17.34 6.24 -10.84
CA GLY A 254 -18.42 6.89 -11.58
C GLY A 254 -19.81 6.38 -11.19
N GLU A 255 -19.91 5.48 -10.21
CA GLU A 255 -21.17 4.93 -9.72
C GLU A 255 -21.84 5.91 -8.75
N THR A 256 -23.17 5.91 -8.73
CA THR A 256 -23.92 6.85 -7.89
C THR A 256 -23.87 6.41 -6.43
N CYS A 257 -23.25 7.21 -5.57
CA CYS A 257 -23.09 6.92 -4.14
C CYS A 257 -24.11 7.63 -3.24
N GLY A 258 -24.89 8.56 -3.78
CA GLY A 258 -25.82 9.38 -3.01
C GLY A 258 -26.62 10.36 -3.86
N ASP A 259 -27.30 11.28 -3.20
CA ASP A 259 -28.03 12.39 -3.81
C ASP A 259 -28.14 13.57 -2.81
N ILE A 260 -28.91 14.60 -3.17
CA ILE A 260 -29.13 15.79 -2.33
C ILE A 260 -29.81 15.50 -0.99
N ASN A 261 -30.62 14.43 -0.90
CA ASN A 261 -31.34 14.04 0.30
C ASN A 261 -30.54 13.01 1.12
N ASN A 262 -29.76 12.16 0.44
CA ASN A 262 -28.90 11.13 1.02
C ASN A 262 -27.47 11.29 0.48
N PRO A 263 -26.67 12.22 1.03
CA PRO A 263 -25.33 12.51 0.50
C PRO A 263 -24.41 11.30 0.61
N CYS A 264 -23.43 11.22 -0.30
CA CYS A 264 -22.37 10.24 -0.24
C CYS A 264 -21.60 10.35 1.07
N SER A 265 -21.12 9.20 1.57
CA SER A 265 -20.35 9.12 2.81
C SER A 265 -19.08 9.97 2.77
N CYS A 266 -18.35 9.97 1.65
CA CYS A 266 -17.25 10.91 1.48
C CYS A 266 -17.80 12.31 1.15
N PRO A 267 -17.52 13.33 1.97
CA PRO A 267 -18.08 14.67 1.77
C PRO A 267 -17.67 15.29 0.43
N TYR A 268 -16.48 14.97 -0.07
CA TYR A 268 -15.96 15.55 -1.30
C TYR A 268 -16.65 15.03 -2.57
N HIS A 269 -17.29 13.85 -2.53
CA HIS A 269 -18.13 13.35 -3.62
C HIS A 269 -19.44 14.14 -3.77
N ASN A 270 -19.87 14.88 -2.75
CA ASN A 270 -21.11 15.68 -2.79
C ASN A 270 -20.94 17.05 -3.50
N MET A 271 -19.71 17.38 -3.90
CA MET A 271 -19.38 18.61 -4.63
C MET A 271 -19.24 18.34 -6.12
N LYS A 272 -19.48 19.35 -6.96
CA LYS A 272 -19.18 19.28 -8.39
C LYS A 272 -17.67 19.26 -8.62
N ARG A 273 -17.18 18.28 -9.37
CA ARG A 273 -15.79 18.03 -9.72
C ARG A 273 -15.65 17.86 -11.23
N LEU A 274 -14.51 18.28 -11.76
CA LEU A 274 -14.13 18.12 -13.15
C LEU A 274 -13.73 16.67 -13.45
N THR A 275 -13.09 15.99 -12.50
CA THR A 275 -12.67 14.58 -12.64
C THR A 275 -13.27 13.72 -11.51
N PRO A 276 -13.42 12.39 -11.72
CA PRO A 276 -14.15 11.53 -10.79
C PRO A 276 -13.39 11.23 -9.50
N ILE A 277 -12.06 11.39 -9.49
CA ILE A 277 -11.22 11.03 -8.34
C ILE A 277 -11.02 12.25 -7.44
N ASP A 278 -11.36 12.14 -6.16
CA ASP A 278 -10.87 13.03 -5.10
C ASP A 278 -10.03 12.20 -4.13
N TRP A 279 -8.72 12.45 -4.10
CA TRP A 279 -7.76 11.64 -3.34
C TRP A 279 -8.03 11.60 -1.85
N ARG A 280 -8.73 12.62 -1.33
CA ARG A 280 -9.13 12.65 0.08
C ARG A 280 -10.18 11.60 0.40
N CYS A 281 -10.90 11.05 -0.58
CA CYS A 281 -11.86 9.95 -0.37
C CYS A 281 -11.21 8.56 -0.35
N ARG A 282 -9.90 8.46 -0.58
CA ARG A 282 -9.21 7.16 -0.62
C ARG A 282 -9.04 6.58 0.80
N PRO A 283 -9.06 5.24 0.97
CA PRO A 283 -8.95 4.61 2.28
C PRO A 283 -7.74 5.08 3.09
N TRP A 284 -6.56 5.19 2.46
CA TRP A 284 -5.33 5.64 3.13
C TRP A 284 -5.43 7.06 3.69
N TYR A 285 -6.18 7.95 3.04
CA TYR A 285 -6.37 9.34 3.47
C TYR A 285 -7.41 9.46 4.59
N GLN A 286 -8.50 8.69 4.48
CA GLN A 286 -9.55 8.67 5.50
C GLN A 286 -9.05 8.02 6.80
N GLN A 287 -8.31 6.91 6.68
CA GLN A 287 -7.76 6.18 7.82
C GLN A 287 -6.64 6.94 8.55
N SER A 288 -5.96 7.89 7.90
CA SER A 288 -4.93 8.70 8.56
C SER A 288 -5.51 9.77 9.50
N ASP A 289 -6.77 10.18 9.31
CA ASP A 289 -7.37 11.19 10.18
C ASP A 289 -7.62 10.64 11.59
N ASP A 290 -8.01 9.36 11.67
CA ASP A 290 -8.34 8.63 12.88
C ASP A 290 -7.12 8.04 13.62
N ILE A 291 -5.93 8.04 13.00
CA ILE A 291 -4.78 7.25 13.50
C ILE A 291 -3.49 8.09 13.62
N PHE A 292 -2.77 7.75 14.67
CA PHE A 292 -1.47 8.24 15.12
C PHE A 292 -0.45 8.41 13.99
N TYR A 293 0.24 9.56 13.95
CA TYR A 293 1.49 9.94 13.23
C TYR A 293 1.88 9.11 11.98
N ILE A 294 2.18 7.81 12.14
CA ILE A 294 2.36 6.85 11.04
C ILE A 294 1.41 5.67 11.19
N THR A 295 0.71 5.33 10.11
CA THR A 295 -0.17 4.17 10.04
C THR A 295 0.07 3.36 8.77
N PHE A 296 -0.36 2.09 8.79
CA PHE A 296 -0.43 1.24 7.60
C PHE A 296 -1.91 0.99 7.32
N SER A 297 -2.35 1.32 6.11
CA SER A 297 -3.72 1.06 5.70
C SER A 297 -3.98 -0.45 5.66
N GLN A 298 -5.25 -0.81 5.81
CA GLN A 298 -5.69 -2.14 5.37
C GLN A 298 -5.40 -2.34 3.88
N SER A 299 -5.36 -3.60 3.45
CA SER A 299 -5.22 -3.94 2.03
C SER A 299 -6.36 -3.30 1.23
N TYR A 300 -6.03 -2.65 0.11
CA TYR A 300 -7.02 -2.13 -0.83
C TYR A 300 -6.53 -2.25 -2.27
N VAL A 301 -7.44 -2.19 -3.24
CA VAL A 301 -7.06 -2.16 -4.67
C VAL A 301 -6.61 -0.76 -5.05
N ASP A 302 -5.34 -0.63 -5.42
CA ASP A 302 -4.80 0.61 -5.96
C ASP A 302 -5.50 0.97 -7.29
N ILE A 303 -5.92 2.24 -7.42
CA ILE A 303 -6.53 2.73 -8.66
C ILE A 303 -5.53 2.62 -9.80
N SER A 304 -4.24 2.79 -9.49
CA SER A 304 -3.20 3.00 -10.46
C SER A 304 -2.67 1.69 -11.06
N SER A 305 -2.31 0.71 -10.23
CA SER A 305 -1.82 -0.60 -10.65
C SER A 305 -2.93 -1.62 -10.85
N LYS A 306 -4.14 -1.37 -10.33
CA LYS A 306 -5.23 -2.36 -10.22
C LYS A 306 -4.86 -3.60 -9.42
N THR A 307 -3.86 -3.48 -8.53
CA THR A 307 -3.43 -4.58 -7.65
C THR A 307 -3.71 -4.25 -6.20
N VAL A 308 -3.91 -5.27 -5.38
CA VAL A 308 -3.97 -5.15 -3.93
C VAL A 308 -2.63 -4.61 -3.42
N CYS A 309 -2.70 -3.57 -2.60
CA CYS A 309 -1.55 -2.96 -1.93
C CYS A 309 -1.94 -2.57 -0.50
N SER A 310 -0.94 -2.12 0.26
CA SER A 310 -1.13 -1.40 1.52
C SER A 310 -0.33 -0.10 1.44
N THR A 311 -0.71 0.90 2.22
CA THR A 311 -0.06 2.21 2.20
C THR A 311 0.41 2.57 3.59
N SER A 312 1.69 2.90 3.72
CA SER A 312 2.20 3.58 4.90
C SER A 312 1.94 5.07 4.78
N THR A 313 1.23 5.67 5.72
CA THR A 313 0.92 7.11 5.70
C THR A 313 1.58 7.86 6.84
N PHE A 314 1.80 9.16 6.63
CA PHE A 314 2.25 10.12 7.62
C PHE A 314 1.26 11.29 7.67
N LYS A 315 0.73 11.57 8.86
CA LYS A 315 -0.20 12.68 9.10
C LYS A 315 0.58 14.00 9.19
N VAL A 316 0.38 14.90 8.23
CA VAL A 316 1.04 16.22 8.22
C VAL A 316 0.13 17.23 8.91
N VAL A 317 0.66 17.86 9.96
CA VAL A 317 -0.03 18.92 10.72
C VAL A 317 0.89 20.13 10.82
N LEU A 318 0.45 21.29 10.35
CA LEU A 318 1.23 22.53 10.37
C LEU A 318 1.15 23.15 11.77
N SER A 319 2.31 23.37 12.39
CA SER A 319 2.37 23.99 13.70
C SER A 319 2.20 25.50 13.61
N GLN A 320 1.29 26.07 14.40
CA GLN A 320 1.28 27.52 14.63
C GLN A 320 2.37 27.98 15.62
N ASN A 321 3.00 27.05 16.38
CA ASN A 321 4.11 27.31 17.31
C ASN A 321 5.09 26.12 17.37
N THR A 322 6.38 26.42 17.43
CA THR A 322 7.54 25.55 17.12
C THR A 322 7.87 24.41 18.09
N THR A 323 6.97 24.04 19.00
CA THR A 323 7.15 22.87 19.89
C THR A 323 5.85 22.09 20.03
N ALA A 324 5.46 21.36 18.97
CA ALA A 324 4.32 20.45 19.01
C ALA A 324 4.81 19.03 19.32
N SER A 325 4.40 18.46 20.45
CA SER A 325 4.61 17.04 20.71
C SER A 325 3.78 16.22 19.71
N ILE A 326 4.22 15.00 19.39
CA ILE A 326 3.47 14.07 18.54
C ILE A 326 2.07 13.87 19.11
N ILE A 327 1.94 13.81 20.43
CA ILE A 327 0.65 13.61 21.11
C ILE A 327 -0.32 14.76 20.83
N ASP A 328 0.19 15.99 20.75
CA ASP A 328 -0.64 17.16 20.47
C ASP A 328 -1.08 17.22 19.01
N GLN A 329 -0.26 16.69 18.09
CA GLN A 329 -0.58 16.62 16.65
C GLN A 329 -1.66 15.59 16.34
N ILE A 330 -1.77 14.49 17.11
CA ILE A 330 -2.78 13.44 16.90
C ILE A 330 -4.19 14.01 16.90
N ASN A 331 -4.48 14.91 17.84
CA ASN A 331 -5.82 15.48 18.06
C ASN A 331 -6.17 16.59 17.07
N GLN A 332 -5.24 16.96 16.18
CA GLN A 332 -5.47 17.99 15.18
C GLN A 332 -5.93 17.38 13.87
N GLN A 333 -6.74 18.12 13.12
CA GLN A 333 -7.07 17.74 11.74
C GLN A 333 -5.79 17.77 10.90
N GLN A 334 -5.66 16.82 9.98
CA GLN A 334 -4.54 16.81 9.04
C GLN A 334 -4.62 17.96 8.03
N ASP A 335 -3.49 18.63 7.77
CA ASP A 335 -3.34 19.61 6.68
C ASP A 335 -2.98 18.93 5.35
N ALA A 336 -2.33 17.78 5.44
CA ALA A 336 -2.05 16.89 4.33
C ALA A 336 -1.79 15.47 4.84
N VAL A 337 -1.78 14.52 3.92
CA VAL A 337 -1.35 13.14 4.18
C VAL A 337 -0.29 12.79 3.18
N TYR A 338 0.90 12.46 3.69
CA TYR A 338 1.95 11.86 2.90
C TYR A 338 1.79 10.34 2.93
N ALA A 339 2.05 9.66 1.82
CA ALA A 339 1.76 8.26 1.64
C ALA A 339 2.85 7.55 0.82
N THR A 340 3.08 6.29 1.17
CA THR A 340 4.00 5.39 0.48
C THR A 340 3.33 4.03 0.30
N ASP A 341 3.03 3.68 -0.95
CA ASP A 341 2.47 2.37 -1.28
C ASP A 341 3.54 1.30 -1.25
N ILE A 342 3.17 0.14 -0.71
CA ILE A 342 4.04 -1.02 -0.66
C ILE A 342 3.58 -2.11 -1.63
N ASP A 343 4.53 -2.67 -2.39
CA ASP A 343 4.34 -3.88 -3.17
C ASP A 343 4.85 -5.09 -2.39
N LEU A 344 3.95 -6.07 -2.24
CA LEU A 344 4.15 -7.30 -1.49
C LEU A 344 4.39 -8.51 -2.40
N LYS A 345 4.47 -8.37 -3.73
CA LYS A 345 4.68 -9.48 -4.68
C LYS A 345 5.95 -10.28 -4.39
N HIS A 346 7.05 -9.62 -4.02
CA HIS A 346 8.30 -10.31 -3.67
C HIS A 346 8.19 -11.07 -2.34
N LEU A 347 7.41 -10.57 -1.38
CA LEU A 347 7.09 -11.31 -0.17
C LEU A 347 6.23 -12.54 -0.49
N LEU A 348 5.32 -12.42 -1.45
CA LEU A 348 4.45 -13.51 -1.88
C LEU A 348 5.21 -14.61 -2.62
N SER A 349 6.16 -14.27 -3.49
CA SER A 349 7.04 -15.27 -4.08
C SER A 349 7.86 -15.99 -3.01
N ARG A 350 8.34 -15.28 -1.99
CA ARG A 350 9.01 -15.88 -0.82
C ARG A 350 8.12 -16.86 -0.06
N PHE A 351 6.82 -16.57 0.09
CA PHE A 351 5.86 -17.48 0.73
C PHE A 351 5.49 -18.67 -0.17
N ALA A 352 5.50 -18.49 -1.49
CA ALA A 352 5.19 -19.53 -2.49
C ALA A 352 6.36 -20.48 -2.77
N LEU A 353 7.61 -20.08 -2.50
CA LEU A 353 8.83 -20.90 -2.67
C LEU A 353 8.95 -22.06 -1.66
N SER A 354 7.94 -22.26 -0.82
CA SER A 354 7.78 -23.49 -0.05
C SER A 354 7.45 -24.64 -1.03
N GLU A 355 8.47 -25.29 -1.58
CA GLU A 355 8.37 -26.42 -2.54
C GLU A 355 7.74 -27.69 -1.93
N GLN A 356 7.13 -27.62 -0.75
CA GLN A 356 6.40 -28.71 -0.15
C GLN A 356 4.99 -28.21 0.17
N SER A 357 3.98 -28.92 -0.30
CA SER A 357 2.54 -28.71 -0.06
C SER A 357 2.14 -28.86 1.42
N ILE A 358 3.01 -28.48 2.36
CA ILE A 358 3.04 -29.00 3.72
C ILE A 358 3.31 -27.93 4.77
N ASP A 359 4.14 -26.92 4.47
CA ASP A 359 4.20 -25.69 5.24
C ASP A 359 3.96 -24.48 4.33
N TYR A 360 3.29 -23.48 4.88
CA TYR A 360 3.05 -22.22 4.19
C TYR A 360 3.11 -21.08 5.19
N SER A 361 3.18 -19.87 4.65
CA SER A 361 3.23 -18.67 5.47
C SER A 361 2.40 -17.59 4.84
N TYR A 362 1.88 -16.71 5.69
CA TYR A 362 1.06 -15.60 5.24
C TYR A 362 1.17 -14.43 6.21
N LEU A 363 0.69 -13.27 5.75
CA LEU A 363 0.65 -12.02 6.48
C LEU A 363 -0.79 -11.51 6.47
N VAL A 364 -1.31 -11.19 7.65
CA VAL A 364 -2.66 -10.63 7.84
C VAL A 364 -2.60 -9.28 8.52
N SER A 365 -3.52 -8.39 8.15
CA SER A 365 -3.64 -7.06 8.75
C SER A 365 -4.15 -7.12 10.18
N THR A 366 -3.90 -6.03 10.91
CA THR A 366 -4.40 -5.83 12.27
C THR A 366 -5.58 -4.85 12.30
N ASN A 367 -6.42 -4.95 13.34
CA ASN A 367 -7.44 -3.94 13.58
C ASN A 367 -6.80 -2.65 14.12
N ILE A 368 -6.71 -1.63 13.28
CA ILE A 368 -6.17 -0.31 13.65
C ILE A 368 -7.25 0.69 14.03
N ASP A 369 -8.52 0.37 13.82
CA ASP A 369 -9.65 1.25 14.09
C ASP A 369 -10.33 0.87 15.42
N SER A 370 -10.34 1.83 16.34
CA SER A 370 -11.00 1.67 17.65
C SER A 370 -12.53 1.74 17.60
N LYS A 371 -13.10 2.23 16.49
CA LYS A 371 -14.54 2.36 16.29
C LYS A 371 -15.17 1.09 15.70
N THR A 372 -14.37 0.20 15.13
CA THR A 372 -14.86 -1.02 14.46
C THR A 372 -14.86 -2.21 15.42
N THR A 373 -16.05 -2.74 15.72
CA THR A 373 -16.24 -3.96 16.55
C THR A 373 -16.22 -5.26 15.75
N ASP A 374 -16.50 -5.18 14.45
CA ASP A 374 -16.71 -6.33 13.57
C ASP A 374 -15.54 -6.52 12.58
N PHE A 375 -14.32 -6.16 13.01
CA PHE A 375 -13.15 -6.22 12.16
C PHE A 375 -12.83 -7.66 11.75
N ILE A 376 -12.67 -7.87 10.44
CA ILE A 376 -12.17 -9.12 9.87
C ILE A 376 -10.79 -8.83 9.28
N PRO A 377 -9.73 -9.56 9.70
CA PRO A 377 -8.39 -9.39 9.16
C PRO A 377 -8.36 -9.56 7.63
N GLN A 378 -7.76 -8.59 6.95
CA GLN A 378 -7.50 -8.64 5.51
C GLN A 378 -6.17 -9.36 5.26
N VAL A 379 -6.09 -10.07 4.14
CA VAL A 379 -4.83 -10.67 3.69
C VAL A 379 -3.93 -9.58 3.11
N LEU A 380 -2.71 -9.49 3.64
CA LEU A 380 -1.65 -8.67 3.04
C LEU A 380 -0.82 -9.52 2.06
N ALA A 381 -0.53 -10.76 2.44
CA ALA A 381 0.16 -11.72 1.59
C ALA A 381 -0.24 -13.16 1.96
N HIS A 382 -0.84 -13.91 1.05
CA HIS A 382 -1.10 -15.35 1.19
C HIS A 382 -0.83 -16.09 -0.14
N PRO A 383 -0.28 -17.32 -0.14
CA PRO A 383 0.03 -18.05 -1.38
C PRO A 383 -1.15 -18.25 -2.34
N GLN A 384 -2.38 -18.27 -1.81
CA GLN A 384 -3.64 -18.43 -2.56
C GLN A 384 -4.40 -17.11 -2.79
N MET A 385 -3.82 -15.95 -2.47
CA MET A 385 -4.52 -14.68 -2.67
C MET A 385 -4.66 -14.31 -4.14
N ASN A 386 -5.74 -13.61 -4.47
CA ASN A 386 -5.93 -12.91 -5.71
C ASN A 386 -5.36 -11.48 -5.59
N PHE A 387 -4.42 -11.14 -6.46
CA PHE A 387 -3.75 -9.85 -6.46
C PHE A 387 -4.60 -8.69 -6.98
N THR A 388 -5.77 -8.93 -7.57
CA THR A 388 -6.61 -7.88 -8.16
C THR A 388 -7.87 -7.59 -7.34
N GLN A 389 -8.05 -8.26 -6.20
CA GLN A 389 -9.26 -8.14 -5.37
C GLN A 389 -8.90 -8.19 -3.89
N GLU A 390 -9.53 -7.33 -3.09
CA GLU A 390 -9.43 -7.37 -1.63
C GLU A 390 -10.03 -8.68 -1.09
N GLN A 391 -9.35 -9.31 -0.13
CA GLN A 391 -9.79 -10.58 0.44
C GLN A 391 -9.45 -10.66 1.92
N THR A 392 -10.42 -11.13 2.70
CA THR A 392 -10.25 -11.47 4.10
C THR A 392 -9.48 -12.78 4.26
N ILE A 393 -8.89 -12.98 5.43
CA ILE A 393 -8.26 -14.27 5.76
C ILE A 393 -9.27 -15.42 5.71
N LEU A 394 -10.54 -15.17 6.02
CA LEU A 394 -11.59 -16.19 6.00
C LEU A 394 -11.94 -16.65 4.59
N GLU A 395 -11.87 -15.76 3.61
CA GLU A 395 -12.15 -16.09 2.20
C GLU A 395 -11.01 -16.90 1.58
N VAL A 396 -9.76 -16.57 1.91
CA VAL A 396 -8.58 -17.20 1.33
C VAL A 396 -8.24 -18.52 2.04
N GLU A 397 -8.19 -18.54 3.38
CA GLU A 397 -7.76 -19.72 4.16
C GLU A 397 -8.74 -20.90 4.03
N PHE A 398 -10.04 -20.60 3.81
CA PHE A 398 -11.13 -21.57 3.73
C PHE A 398 -11.82 -21.58 2.36
N SER A 399 -11.14 -21.18 1.28
CA SER A 399 -11.73 -21.16 -0.07
C SER A 399 -12.25 -22.54 -0.50
N ASP A 400 -11.48 -23.58 -0.16
CA ASP A 400 -11.68 -24.96 -0.64
C ASP A 400 -12.24 -25.89 0.45
N SER A 401 -12.68 -25.35 1.59
CA SER A 401 -13.18 -26.17 2.69
C SER A 401 -14.58 -26.73 2.44
N MET A 402 -14.74 -28.04 2.64
CA MET A 402 -16.05 -28.70 2.61
C MET A 402 -16.93 -28.39 3.83
N ASN A 403 -16.32 -28.05 4.99
CA ASN A 403 -17.01 -27.75 6.25
C ASN A 403 -16.80 -26.29 6.67
N LYS A 404 -16.87 -25.38 5.70
CA LYS A 404 -16.43 -23.99 5.79
C LYS A 404 -16.97 -23.23 7.00
N ASP A 405 -18.27 -23.34 7.29
CA ASP A 405 -18.90 -22.56 8.38
C ASP A 405 -18.35 -22.94 9.75
N PHE A 406 -18.22 -24.24 10.03
CA PHE A 406 -17.68 -24.75 11.30
C PHE A 406 -16.20 -24.38 11.46
N GLU A 407 -15.41 -24.56 10.40
CA GLU A 407 -13.97 -24.26 10.43
C GLU A 407 -13.71 -22.75 10.60
N ILE A 408 -14.50 -21.89 9.95
CA ILE A 408 -14.45 -20.43 10.13
C ILE A 408 -14.81 -20.04 11.57
N GLU A 409 -15.85 -20.62 12.15
CA GLU A 409 -16.24 -20.32 13.53
C GLU A 409 -15.15 -20.75 14.53
N ASN A 410 -14.57 -21.93 14.33
CA ASN A 410 -13.45 -22.40 15.13
C ASN A 410 -12.23 -21.47 14.99
N TYR A 411 -11.87 -21.08 13.76
CA TYR A 411 -10.79 -20.13 13.50
C TYR A 411 -11.01 -18.80 14.24
N LYS A 412 -12.19 -18.17 14.08
CA LYS A 412 -12.54 -16.92 14.77
C LYS A 412 -12.40 -17.04 16.30
N ASN A 413 -12.78 -18.18 16.86
CA ASN A 413 -12.68 -18.43 18.29
C ASN A 413 -11.23 -18.56 18.78
N LEU A 414 -10.36 -19.19 17.99
CA LEU A 414 -8.95 -19.37 18.31
C LEU A 414 -8.11 -18.11 18.03
N THR A 415 -8.50 -17.28 17.06
CA THR A 415 -7.75 -16.10 16.64
C THR A 415 -8.36 -14.78 17.09
N LYS A 416 -8.99 -14.75 18.27
CA LYS A 416 -9.62 -13.52 18.82
C LYS A 416 -8.64 -12.34 18.89
N PHE A 417 -7.37 -12.62 19.16
CA PHE A 417 -6.32 -11.60 19.21
C PHE A 417 -6.12 -10.84 17.88
N LEU A 418 -6.40 -11.46 16.72
CA LEU A 418 -6.31 -10.79 15.41
C LEU A 418 -7.39 -9.71 15.23
N MET A 419 -8.53 -9.88 15.92
CA MET A 419 -9.68 -8.97 15.81
C MET A 419 -9.60 -7.80 16.79
N MET A 420 -8.75 -7.91 17.81
CA MET A 420 -8.59 -6.87 18.82
C MET A 420 -7.93 -5.62 18.24
N THR A 421 -8.49 -4.45 18.57
CA THR A 421 -7.90 -3.16 18.23
C THR A 421 -6.49 -3.05 18.81
N GLN A 422 -5.53 -2.74 17.95
CA GLN A 422 -4.14 -2.55 18.34
C GLN A 422 -3.98 -1.23 19.09
N GLN A 423 -3.17 -1.25 20.15
CA GLN A 423 -2.83 -0.06 20.91
C GLN A 423 -1.45 0.45 20.51
N VAL A 424 -1.36 1.75 20.23
CA VAL A 424 -0.08 2.45 20.13
C VAL A 424 0.54 2.53 21.52
N LYS A 425 1.73 1.96 21.68
CA LYS A 425 2.47 1.97 22.95
C LYS A 425 3.47 3.11 22.94
N ARG A 426 3.55 3.85 24.06
CA ARG A 426 4.64 4.79 24.33
C ARG A 426 5.89 3.98 24.63
N ASP A 427 7.01 4.41 24.04
CA ASP A 427 8.31 3.74 24.04
C ASP A 427 8.34 2.45 23.22
N PHE A 428 9.51 2.16 22.64
CA PHE A 428 9.77 0.90 21.97
C PHE A 428 10.35 -0.11 22.94
N LYS A 429 9.69 -1.27 23.05
CA LYS A 429 10.25 -2.47 23.66
C LYS A 429 10.29 -3.56 22.58
N PRO A 430 11.47 -4.14 22.29
CA PRO A 430 11.57 -5.24 21.34
C PRO A 430 10.61 -6.37 21.71
N ILE A 431 9.87 -6.90 20.73
CA ILE A 431 9.01 -8.06 20.93
C ILE A 431 9.87 -9.25 21.37
N SER A 432 9.48 -9.89 22.47
CA SER A 432 10.12 -11.11 22.96
C SER A 432 9.93 -12.26 21.96
N ILE A 433 10.80 -13.26 22.03
CA ILE A 433 10.60 -14.53 21.32
C ILE A 433 9.32 -15.24 21.82
N THR A 434 8.91 -14.95 23.06
CA THR A 434 7.73 -15.54 23.70
C THR A 434 6.41 -14.87 23.33
N ASP A 435 6.43 -13.74 22.63
CA ASP A 435 5.21 -13.01 22.26
C ASP A 435 4.66 -13.56 20.93
N THR A 436 4.29 -14.84 20.96
CA THR A 436 3.77 -15.61 19.83
C THR A 436 2.51 -16.34 20.27
N GLU A 437 1.50 -16.40 19.40
CA GLU A 437 0.31 -17.22 19.62
C GLU A 437 0.44 -18.51 18.82
N GLN A 438 0.41 -19.66 19.50
CA GLN A 438 0.47 -20.97 18.86
C GLN A 438 -0.88 -21.66 18.97
N ILE A 439 -1.49 -21.97 17.82
CA ILE A 439 -2.81 -22.59 17.73
C ILE A 439 -2.84 -23.70 16.67
N THR A 440 -3.80 -24.62 16.80
CA THR A 440 -4.09 -25.62 15.76
C THR A 440 -5.33 -25.17 15.00
N ILE A 441 -5.18 -24.93 13.69
CA ILE A 441 -6.27 -24.54 12.80
C ILE A 441 -6.70 -25.77 12.00
N THR A 442 -8.00 -26.02 11.91
CA THR A 442 -8.55 -27.07 11.04
C THR A 442 -9.04 -26.43 9.76
N LYS A 443 -8.53 -26.86 8.59
CA LYS A 443 -9.04 -26.47 7.28
C LYS A 443 -9.17 -27.67 6.35
N ASN A 444 -10.29 -27.75 5.63
CA ASN A 444 -10.63 -28.89 4.79
C ASN A 444 -10.46 -30.24 5.52
N SER A 445 -10.90 -30.30 6.78
CA SER A 445 -10.76 -31.45 7.68
C SER A 445 -9.31 -31.89 7.98
N GLN A 446 -8.31 -31.06 7.70
CA GLN A 446 -6.91 -31.29 8.03
C GLN A 446 -6.44 -30.27 9.06
N GLU A 447 -5.67 -30.73 10.05
CA GLU A 447 -5.17 -29.89 11.14
C GLU A 447 -3.78 -29.32 10.81
N TYR A 448 -3.61 -28.04 11.10
CA TYR A 448 -2.40 -27.27 10.87
C TYR A 448 -1.95 -26.63 12.17
N LEU A 449 -0.74 -26.97 12.60
CA LEU A 449 -0.09 -26.26 13.69
C LEU A 449 0.43 -24.93 13.17
N THR A 450 -0.04 -23.83 13.76
CA THR A 450 0.22 -22.47 13.29
C THR A 450 0.78 -21.60 14.39
N ILE A 451 1.85 -20.87 14.10
CA ILE A 451 2.41 -19.83 14.98
C ILE A 451 2.16 -18.47 14.35
N PHE A 452 1.51 -17.59 15.10
CA PHE A 452 1.33 -16.18 14.77
C PHE A 452 2.33 -15.34 15.55
N THR A 453 3.01 -14.43 14.85
CA THR A 453 3.92 -13.48 15.48
C THR A 453 3.65 -12.06 14.98
N PRO A 454 3.52 -11.07 15.88
CA PRO A 454 3.26 -9.70 15.48
C PRO A 454 4.46 -9.07 14.76
N ILE A 455 4.17 -8.25 13.75
CA ILE A 455 5.11 -7.34 13.11
C ILE A 455 4.95 -5.97 13.79
N GLN A 456 5.93 -5.60 14.61
CA GLN A 456 5.98 -4.30 15.27
C GLN A 456 6.88 -3.34 14.50
N ILE A 457 6.44 -2.10 14.38
CA ILE A 457 7.26 -0.99 13.89
C ILE A 457 7.43 0.05 15.00
N CYS A 458 8.48 0.86 14.84
CA CYS A 458 8.81 1.98 15.72
C CYS A 458 8.81 3.26 14.90
N PHE A 459 8.32 4.33 15.50
CA PHE A 459 8.34 5.64 14.87
C PHE A 459 8.25 6.73 15.94
N GLY A 460 8.57 7.95 15.54
CA GLY A 460 8.54 9.14 16.39
C GLY A 460 9.79 10.01 16.26
N THR A 461 9.91 11.01 17.12
CA THR A 461 11.02 11.95 17.16
C THR A 461 12.10 11.50 18.13
N LEU A 462 13.26 12.17 18.15
CA LEU A 462 14.32 11.90 19.14
C LEU A 462 13.83 11.97 20.59
N THR A 463 12.76 12.70 20.88
CA THR A 463 12.21 12.89 22.23
C THR A 463 10.96 12.07 22.52
N GLU A 464 10.24 11.60 21.50
CA GLU A 464 9.01 10.83 21.66
C GLU A 464 9.00 9.64 20.71
N GLN A 465 9.03 8.43 21.26
CA GLN A 465 9.06 7.18 20.50
C GLN A 465 7.80 6.37 20.78
N PHE A 466 7.26 5.75 19.74
CA PHE A 466 6.06 4.94 19.78
C PHE A 466 6.27 3.64 19.04
N SER A 467 5.45 2.64 19.36
CA SER A 467 5.42 1.38 18.64
C SER A 467 3.99 0.86 18.46
N ILE A 468 3.75 0.17 17.35
CA ILE A 468 2.47 -0.41 17.00
C ILE A 468 2.68 -1.74 16.26
N TYR A 469 1.73 -2.67 16.38
CA TYR A 469 1.67 -3.85 15.55
C TYR A 469 0.86 -3.53 14.29
N ILE A 470 1.41 -3.83 13.12
CA ILE A 470 0.79 -3.51 11.83
C ILE A 470 0.28 -4.74 11.08
N ALA A 471 0.77 -5.92 11.45
CA ALA A 471 0.42 -7.19 10.84
C ALA A 471 0.76 -8.34 11.79
N TYR A 472 0.19 -9.52 11.51
CA TYR A 472 0.66 -10.78 12.06
C TYR A 472 1.20 -11.66 10.94
N TYR A 473 2.44 -12.13 11.13
CA TYR A 473 3.02 -13.19 10.31
C TYR A 473 2.61 -14.54 10.88
N ALA A 474 2.05 -15.39 10.03
CA ALA A 474 1.69 -16.75 10.37
C ALA A 474 2.56 -17.75 9.62
N LYS A 475 3.04 -18.77 10.32
CA LYS A 475 3.66 -19.96 9.71
C LYS A 475 2.89 -21.20 10.16
N ALA A 476 2.40 -21.96 9.20
CA ALA A 476 1.56 -23.13 9.41
C ALA A 476 2.22 -24.39 8.84
N ILE A 477 2.03 -25.52 9.50
CA ILE A 477 2.45 -26.84 9.03
C ILE A 477 1.37 -27.89 9.27
N SER A 478 1.12 -28.75 8.28
CA SER A 478 0.15 -29.84 8.41
C SER A 478 0.60 -30.88 9.44
N LEU A 479 -0.29 -31.25 10.36
CA LEU A 479 -0.08 -32.35 11.32
C LEU A 479 0.01 -33.70 10.63
N GLU A 480 -0.61 -33.89 9.46
CA GLU A 480 -0.55 -35.16 8.73
C GLU A 480 0.89 -35.52 8.36
N LYS A 481 1.74 -34.54 8.02
CA LYS A 481 3.17 -34.82 7.78
C LYS A 481 3.91 -35.19 9.04
N ILE A 482 3.59 -34.54 10.16
CA ILE A 482 4.17 -34.89 11.45
C ILE A 482 3.88 -36.38 11.72
N ASP A 483 2.63 -36.80 11.48
CA ASP A 483 2.20 -38.19 11.60
C ASP A 483 2.87 -39.14 10.59
N GLN A 484 3.00 -38.74 9.32
CA GLN A 484 3.71 -39.53 8.30
C GLN A 484 5.19 -39.74 8.65
N GLU A 485 5.87 -38.71 9.17
CA GLU A 485 7.25 -38.85 9.64
C GLU A 485 7.31 -39.80 10.84
N ILE A 486 6.43 -39.66 11.83
CA ILE A 486 6.35 -40.59 12.97
C ILE A 486 6.16 -42.03 12.49
N GLN A 487 5.28 -42.26 11.52
CA GLN A 487 5.06 -43.58 10.91
C GLN A 487 6.30 -44.10 10.20
N SER A 488 7.01 -43.25 9.45
CA SER A 488 8.25 -43.65 8.78
C SER A 488 9.36 -44.13 9.75
N TYR A 489 9.39 -43.62 10.98
CA TYR A 489 10.34 -44.07 12.01
C TYR A 489 9.87 -45.32 12.76
N THR A 490 8.56 -45.59 12.84
CA THR A 490 8.02 -46.79 13.50
C THR A 490 7.97 -48.02 12.59
N PHE A 491 7.89 -47.85 11.26
CA PHE A 491 7.88 -48.96 10.28
C PHE A 491 9.29 -49.41 9.81
N VAL A 492 10.36 -48.76 10.28
CA VAL A 492 11.77 -49.13 9.98
C VAL A 492 12.39 -50.01 11.09
N GLN A 493 11.59 -50.47 12.06
CA GLN A 493 11.94 -51.54 13.02
C GLN A 493 11.16 -52.81 12.72
#